data_AF-A0A5J4KMV6-F1
#
_entry.id   AF-A0A5J4KMV6-F1
#
_cell.length_a   1.000
_cell.length_b   1.000
_cell.length_c   1.000
_cell.angle_alpha   90.00
_cell.angle_beta   90.00
_cell.angle_gamma   90.00
#
_symmetry.space_group_name_H-M   'P 1'
#
loop_
_entity.id
_entity.type
_entity.pdbx_description
1 polymer ?
#
loop_
_entity_poly.entity_id
_entity_poly.type
_entity_poly.pdbx_seq_one_letter_code
_entity_poly.pdbx_strand_id
1 'polypeptide(L)'
;MGNDPLDVGVGLAFSLSILERFQRNGLLQARLNHVPGIKGRCMGYLQLSQGKVTSCSIEKNGQHQLIGKDILVRIDNERGPFEWKLTPLPEPPSPTQHMEPPIQEMYSPIPRKTALLERELERLTGWTSTQKYMLSAVYDAIDGKRSIDEIKREVPLTPGATDEALRILLALRVIIIPQQGGNEIV
;
A
#
# COMPACT_ATOMS: atom_id res chain seq x y z
N MET A 1 16.43 8.76 -4.62
CA MET A 1 15.23 9.62 -4.77
C MET A 1 14.15 8.77 -5.42
N GLY A 2 13.16 8.35 -4.65
CA GLY A 2 12.04 7.51 -5.10
C GLY A 2 10.94 7.62 -4.06
N ASN A 3 10.27 8.78 -4.03
CA ASN A 3 9.01 8.92 -3.30
C ASN A 3 7.93 8.40 -4.23
N ASP A 4 7.79 7.07 -4.31
CA ASP A 4 6.69 6.46 -5.06
C ASP A 4 5.39 6.75 -4.29
N PRO A 5 4.50 7.60 -4.83
CA PRO A 5 3.21 7.82 -4.21
C PRO A 5 2.47 6.48 -4.26
N LEU A 6 2.14 5.94 -3.08
CA LEU A 6 1.18 4.85 -2.97
C LEU A 6 -0.08 5.27 -3.75
N ASP A 7 -0.31 4.60 -4.88
CA ASP A 7 -1.48 4.81 -5.72
C ASP A 7 -2.66 4.04 -5.10
N VAL A 8 -3.31 4.68 -4.14
CA VAL A 8 -4.40 4.11 -3.34
C VAL A 8 -5.77 4.34 -4.01
N GLY A 9 -5.82 4.21 -5.34
CA GLY A 9 -7.05 4.20 -6.15
C GLY A 9 -7.98 3.00 -5.93
N VAL A 10 -7.77 2.21 -4.87
CA VAL A 10 -8.55 1.00 -4.51
C VAL A 10 -9.69 1.33 -3.53
N GLY A 11 -9.74 2.57 -3.05
CA GLY A 11 -10.74 3.07 -2.11
C GLY A 11 -10.20 3.18 -0.69
N LEU A 12 -10.53 4.28 -0.02
CA LEU A 12 -9.97 4.70 1.27
C LEU A 12 -10.13 3.63 2.35
N ALA A 13 -11.28 2.96 2.42
CA ALA A 13 -11.53 1.90 3.41
C ALA A 13 -10.52 0.76 3.31
N PHE A 14 -10.24 0.32 2.08
CA PHE A 14 -9.29 -0.75 1.81
C PHE A 14 -7.87 -0.31 2.13
N SER A 15 -7.48 0.89 1.66
CA SER A 15 -6.17 1.47 1.94
C SER A 15 -5.90 1.60 3.45
N LEU A 16 -6.90 2.04 4.23
CA LEU A 16 -6.78 2.11 5.69
C LEU A 16 -6.60 0.73 6.32
N SER A 17 -7.31 -0.30 5.85
CA SER A 17 -7.16 -1.67 6.37
C SER A 17 -5.77 -2.27 6.12
N ILE A 18 -5.18 -1.94 4.96
CA ILE A 18 -3.79 -2.29 4.65
C ILE A 18 -2.85 -1.53 5.57
N LEU A 19 -3.00 -0.21 5.67
CA LEU A 19 -2.09 0.64 6.44
C LEU A 19 -2.12 0.31 7.93
N GLU A 20 -3.28 -0.04 8.49
CA GLU A 20 -3.45 -0.56 9.85
C GLU A 20 -2.65 -1.85 10.08
N ARG A 21 -2.73 -2.78 9.13
CA ARG A 21 -2.02 -4.06 9.21
C ARG A 21 -0.50 -3.92 9.10
N PHE A 22 -0.02 -2.90 8.39
CA PHE A 22 1.42 -2.61 8.24
C PHE A 22 1.93 -1.56 9.23
N GLN A 23 1.10 -1.11 10.18
CA GLN A 23 1.43 -0.11 11.19
C GLN A 23 2.09 1.16 10.61
N ARG A 24 1.67 1.61 9.43
CA ARG A 24 2.32 2.72 8.74
C ARG A 24 1.93 4.06 9.35
N ASN A 25 2.94 4.91 9.59
CA ASN A 25 2.74 6.31 9.93
C ASN A 25 2.75 7.16 8.65
N GLY A 26 1.93 8.20 8.61
CA GLY A 26 1.95 9.11 7.48
C GLY A 26 0.70 9.96 7.34
N LEU A 27 0.72 10.83 6.36
CA LEU A 27 -0.40 11.69 5.98
C LEU A 27 -0.92 11.20 4.65
N LEU A 28 -2.15 10.68 4.65
CA LEU A 28 -2.91 10.45 3.44
C LEU A 28 -3.57 11.77 3.03
N GLN A 29 -3.41 12.15 1.76
CA GLN A 29 -4.05 13.32 1.21
C GLN A 29 -4.72 13.02 -0.13
N ALA A 30 -5.91 13.55 -0.36
CA ALA A 30 -6.65 13.39 -1.61
C ALA A 30 -7.42 14.66 -1.97
N ARG A 31 -7.57 14.93 -3.27
CA ARG A 31 -8.47 15.96 -3.75
C ARG A 31 -9.89 15.44 -3.77
N LEU A 32 -10.74 16.01 -2.93
CA LEU A 32 -12.13 15.64 -2.80
C LEU A 32 -13.03 16.61 -3.59
N ASN A 33 -14.07 16.07 -4.20
CA ASN A 33 -15.10 16.85 -4.88
C ASN A 33 -16.46 16.56 -4.24
N HIS A 34 -17.29 17.59 -4.07
CA HIS A 34 -18.66 17.48 -3.56
C HIS A 34 -18.79 16.85 -2.16
N VAL A 35 -17.97 17.29 -1.21
CA VAL A 35 -18.09 16.91 0.21
C VAL A 35 -19.39 17.54 0.80
N PRO A 36 -20.25 16.77 1.49
CA PRO A 36 -21.46 17.31 2.12
C PRO A 36 -21.16 18.48 3.05
N GLY A 37 -21.90 19.58 2.91
CA GLY A 37 -21.67 20.82 3.66
C GLY A 37 -20.57 21.73 3.08
N ILE A 38 -19.83 21.27 2.07
CA ILE A 38 -18.74 22.02 1.45
C ILE A 38 -18.98 22.21 -0.05
N LYS A 39 -19.13 23.47 -0.47
CA LYS A 39 -19.29 23.80 -1.90
C LYS A 39 -17.95 23.70 -2.65
N GLY A 40 -17.87 22.91 -3.72
CA GLY A 40 -16.70 22.86 -4.60
C GLY A 40 -15.63 21.85 -4.20
N ARG A 41 -14.40 22.07 -4.66
CA ARG A 41 -13.25 21.18 -4.42
C ARG A 41 -12.59 21.49 -3.08
N CYS A 42 -12.09 20.47 -2.40
CA CYS A 42 -11.33 20.61 -1.15
C CYS A 42 -10.26 19.51 -1.07
N MET A 43 -9.35 19.63 -0.12
CA MET A 43 -8.34 18.60 0.16
C MET A 43 -8.73 17.82 1.40
N GLY A 44 -8.75 16.50 1.33
CA GLY A 44 -8.92 15.62 2.49
C GLY A 44 -7.56 15.19 3.02
N TYR A 45 -7.44 15.11 4.35
CA TYR A 45 -6.24 14.69 5.06
C TYR A 45 -6.61 13.65 6.10
N LEU A 46 -5.88 12.53 6.13
CA LEU A 46 -5.91 11.57 7.23
C LEU A 46 -4.50 11.38 7.77
N GLN A 47 -4.33 11.68 9.04
CA GLN A 47 -3.09 11.39 9.75
C GLN A 47 -3.15 9.98 10.31
N LEU A 48 -2.12 9.20 10.03
CA LEU A 48 -1.95 7.83 10.46
C LEU A 48 -0.83 7.74 11.47
N SER A 49 -1.09 7.07 12.59
CA SER A 49 -0.09 6.61 13.53
C SER A 49 -0.28 5.12 13.79
N GLN A 50 0.78 4.34 13.62
CA GLN A 50 0.76 2.87 13.70
C GLN A 50 -0.37 2.29 12.84
N GLY A 51 -0.60 2.88 11.68
CA GLY A 51 -1.64 2.47 10.73
C GLY A 51 -3.08 2.83 11.12
N LYS A 52 -3.30 3.47 12.27
CA LYS A 52 -4.60 3.95 12.71
C LYS A 52 -4.78 5.43 12.41
N VAL A 53 -5.98 5.82 11.99
CA VAL A 53 -6.32 7.23 11.77
C VAL A 53 -6.40 7.95 13.11
N THR A 54 -5.48 8.87 13.38
CA THR A 54 -5.43 9.70 14.59
C THR A 54 -6.11 11.04 14.41
N SER A 55 -6.10 11.57 13.18
CA SER A 55 -6.76 12.83 12.84
C SER A 55 -7.28 12.78 11.41
N CYS A 56 -8.40 13.45 11.18
CA CYS A 56 -9.07 13.49 9.90
C CYS A 56 -9.64 14.89 9.70
N SER A 57 -9.25 15.55 8.60
CA SER A 57 -9.64 16.92 8.32
C SER A 57 -9.79 17.17 6.84
N ILE A 58 -10.58 18.19 6.51
CA ILE A 58 -10.64 18.76 5.17
C ILE A 58 -10.12 20.19 5.19
N GLU A 59 -9.37 20.58 4.16
CA GLU A 59 -8.94 21.95 3.95
C GLU A 59 -9.69 22.55 2.77
N LYS A 60 -10.22 23.75 2.98
CA LYS A 60 -10.77 24.58 1.91
C LYS A 60 -10.45 26.05 2.19
N ASN A 61 -9.90 26.73 1.19
CA ASN A 61 -9.49 28.15 1.29
C ASN A 61 -8.55 28.42 2.49
N GLY A 62 -7.66 27.46 2.80
CA GLY A 62 -6.76 27.54 3.96
C GLY A 62 -7.43 27.31 5.32
N GLN A 63 -8.74 27.03 5.37
CA GLN A 63 -9.43 26.66 6.60
C GLN A 63 -9.48 25.13 6.73
N HIS A 64 -8.94 24.62 7.83
CA HIS A 64 -9.01 23.21 8.21
C HIS A 64 -10.26 22.96 9.05
N GLN A 65 -11.07 22.00 8.64
CA GLN A 65 -12.21 21.53 9.41
C GLN A 65 -12.00 20.05 9.76
N LEU A 66 -12.05 19.74 11.05
CA LEU A 66 -12.03 18.34 11.51
C LEU A 66 -13.30 17.63 11.07
N ILE A 67 -13.14 16.40 10.59
CA ILE A 67 -14.24 15.57 10.12
C ILE A 67 -14.03 14.13 10.56
N GLY A 68 -15.11 13.41 10.80
CA GLY A 68 -15.04 11.98 11.11
C GLY A 68 -14.48 11.17 9.94
N LYS A 69 -13.61 10.19 10.23
CA LYS A 69 -13.05 9.27 9.23
C LYS A 69 -14.14 8.58 8.41
N ASP A 70 -15.27 8.24 9.05
CA ASP A 70 -16.38 7.52 8.44
C ASP A 70 -17.05 8.35 7.33
N ILE A 71 -16.98 9.68 7.44
CA ILE A 71 -17.50 10.59 6.43
C ILE A 71 -16.61 10.57 5.19
N LEU A 72 -15.28 10.63 5.34
CA LEU A 72 -14.36 10.55 4.19
C LEU A 72 -14.43 9.17 3.51
N VAL A 73 -14.51 8.09 4.30
CA VAL A 73 -14.69 6.73 3.77
C VAL A 73 -16.01 6.61 3.00
N ARG A 74 -17.10 7.15 3.55
CA ARG A 74 -18.40 7.14 2.89
C ARG A 74 -18.39 7.94 1.58
N ILE A 75 -17.77 9.12 1.56
CA ILE A 75 -17.69 9.96 0.35
C ILE A 75 -16.87 9.26 -0.74
N ASP A 76 -15.76 8.63 -0.36
CA ASP A 76 -14.92 7.83 -1.26
C ASP A 76 -15.70 6.63 -1.84
N ASN A 77 -16.50 5.94 -1.02
CA ASN A 77 -17.36 4.86 -1.51
C ASN A 77 -18.52 5.33 -2.40
N GLU A 78 -19.16 6.46 -2.09
CA GLU A 78 -20.34 6.96 -2.80
C GLU A 78 -19.98 7.70 -4.11
N ARG A 79 -18.81 8.33 -4.18
CA ARG A 79 -18.44 9.25 -5.26
C ARG A 79 -17.18 8.85 -6.03
N GLY A 80 -16.60 7.72 -5.68
CA GLY A 80 -15.51 7.08 -6.39
C GLY A 80 -14.22 7.10 -5.56
N PRO A 81 -13.34 6.11 -5.78
CA PRO A 81 -12.05 6.09 -5.11
C PRO A 81 -11.28 7.35 -5.50
N PHE A 82 -11.02 8.22 -4.53
CA PHE A 82 -10.15 9.36 -4.77
C PHE A 82 -8.70 8.87 -4.82
N GLU A 83 -7.87 9.58 -5.58
CA GLU A 83 -6.43 9.35 -5.55
C GLU A 83 -5.85 9.85 -4.22
N TRP A 84 -5.83 8.95 -3.25
CA TRP A 84 -5.12 9.18 -2.00
C TRP A 84 -3.60 9.11 -2.26
N LYS A 85 -2.83 9.91 -1.55
CA LYS A 85 -1.37 9.90 -1.61
C LYS A 85 -0.83 9.81 -0.20
N LEU A 86 -0.09 8.76 0.10
CA LEU A 86 0.59 8.63 1.38
C LEU A 86 1.92 9.39 1.34
N THR A 87 2.03 10.41 2.19
CA THR A 87 3.32 11.01 2.52
C THR A 87 3.77 10.44 3.87
N PRO A 88 4.87 9.66 3.92
CA PRO A 88 5.38 9.14 5.17
C PRO A 88 5.75 10.31 6.09
N LEU A 89 5.27 10.28 7.33
CA LEU A 89 5.74 11.19 8.37
C LEU A 89 6.89 10.49 9.10
N PRO A 90 7.99 11.20 9.40
CA PRO A 90 9.01 10.66 10.28
C PRO A 90 8.36 10.30 11.62
N GLU A 91 8.62 9.09 12.12
CA GLU A 91 8.23 8.72 13.47
C GLU A 91 8.84 9.74 14.44
N PRO A 92 8.10 10.20 15.48
CA PRO A 92 8.71 10.98 16.54
C PRO A 92 9.89 10.18 17.10
N PRO A 93 11.06 10.81 17.30
CA PRO A 93 12.28 10.10 17.66
C PRO A 93 12.06 9.40 19.00
N SER A 94 12.00 8.08 18.98
CA SER A 94 12.21 7.28 20.19
C SER A 94 13.69 7.38 20.54
N PRO A 95 14.08 7.69 21.79
CA PRO A 95 15.46 7.95 22.13
C PRO A 95 16.18 6.62 22.38
N THR A 96 16.86 6.03 21.39
CA THR A 96 18.02 5.15 21.66
C THR A 96 18.89 4.85 20.44
N GLN A 97 20.12 5.36 20.52
CA GLN A 97 21.39 4.79 20.06
C GLN A 97 21.67 4.59 18.55
N HIS A 98 22.59 5.44 18.09
CA HIS A 98 23.49 5.25 16.97
C HIS A 98 23.96 3.80 16.79
N MET A 99 23.73 3.25 15.59
CA MET A 99 24.71 2.44 14.86
C MET A 99 24.33 2.50 13.37
N GLU A 100 25.21 3.07 12.55
CA GLU A 100 25.12 2.96 11.09
C GLU A 100 25.16 1.48 10.69
N PRO A 101 24.26 0.98 9.85
CA PRO A 101 24.42 -0.34 9.27
C PRO A 101 25.43 -0.28 8.10
N PRO A 102 26.28 -1.31 7.93
CA PRO A 102 27.22 -1.39 6.82
C PRO A 102 26.47 -1.54 5.50
N ILE A 103 27.04 -1.00 4.43
CA ILE A 103 26.57 -1.15 3.05
C ILE A 103 26.64 -2.64 2.70
N GLN A 104 25.53 -3.36 2.87
CA GLN A 104 25.33 -4.69 2.31
C GLN A 104 24.80 -4.51 0.88
N GLU A 105 25.49 -5.09 -0.09
CA GLU A 105 24.97 -5.25 -1.45
C GLU A 105 23.62 -5.97 -1.36
N MET A 106 22.54 -5.20 -1.55
CA MET A 106 21.18 -5.71 -1.42
C MET A 106 20.86 -6.61 -2.61
N TYR A 107 21.09 -7.91 -2.46
CA TYR A 107 20.52 -8.90 -3.37
C TYR A 107 19.00 -8.79 -3.31
N SER A 108 18.38 -8.51 -4.44
CA SER A 108 16.92 -8.40 -4.53
C SER A 108 16.27 -9.74 -4.16
N PRO A 109 15.26 -9.75 -3.27
CA PRO A 109 14.74 -10.99 -2.72
C PRO A 109 14.12 -11.88 -3.80
N ILE A 110 14.18 -13.20 -3.61
CA ILE A 110 13.58 -14.20 -4.50
C ILE A 110 12.27 -14.69 -3.89
N PRO A 111 11.09 -14.25 -4.37
CA PRO A 111 9.81 -14.73 -3.87
C PRO A 111 9.58 -16.21 -4.21
N ARG A 112 8.80 -16.91 -3.37
CA ARG A 112 8.41 -18.31 -3.55
C ARG A 112 6.91 -18.48 -3.38
N LYS A 113 6.27 -19.30 -4.22
CA LYS A 113 4.86 -19.68 -4.06
C LYS A 113 4.70 -20.63 -2.88
N THR A 114 3.66 -20.40 -2.08
CA THR A 114 3.33 -21.21 -0.89
C THR A 114 1.94 -21.81 -0.94
N ALA A 115 1.02 -21.24 -1.73
CA ALA A 115 -0.33 -21.75 -1.89
C ALA A 115 -0.90 -21.37 -3.25
N LEU A 116 -1.88 -22.14 -3.72
CA LEU A 116 -2.55 -21.90 -5.01
C LEU A 116 -3.37 -20.60 -4.96
N LEU A 117 -3.06 -19.68 -5.88
CA LEU A 117 -3.73 -18.39 -6.00
C LEU A 117 -5.23 -18.52 -6.36
N GLU A 118 -5.62 -19.54 -7.13
CA GLU A 118 -6.99 -19.76 -7.60
C GLU A 118 -8.02 -19.75 -6.46
N ARG A 119 -7.69 -20.40 -5.35
CA ARG A 119 -8.56 -20.48 -4.16
C ARG A 119 -8.82 -19.11 -3.54
N GLU A 120 -7.84 -18.22 -3.60
CA GLU A 120 -7.98 -16.86 -3.07
C GLU A 120 -8.65 -15.93 -4.10
N LEU A 121 -8.41 -16.12 -5.41
CA LEU A 121 -9.07 -15.35 -6.48
C LEU A 121 -10.60 -15.49 -6.49
N GLU A 122 -11.13 -16.63 -6.06
CA GLU A 122 -12.57 -16.85 -5.88
C GLU A 122 -13.14 -16.08 -4.68
N ARG A 123 -12.33 -15.90 -3.63
CA ARG A 123 -12.69 -15.16 -2.41
C ARG A 123 -12.62 -13.65 -2.59
N LEU A 124 -11.92 -13.19 -3.63
CA LEU A 124 -11.83 -11.78 -4.04
C LEU A 124 -13.09 -11.36 -4.82
N THR A 125 -14.24 -11.38 -4.15
CA THR A 125 -15.52 -10.89 -4.69
C THR A 125 -15.47 -9.37 -4.87
N GLY A 126 -15.71 -8.89 -6.09
CA GLY A 126 -15.65 -7.45 -6.43
C GLY A 126 -14.42 -7.04 -7.26
N TRP A 127 -13.52 -7.99 -7.56
CA TRP A 127 -12.32 -7.73 -8.37
C TRP A 127 -12.63 -7.78 -9.87
N THR A 128 -12.08 -6.82 -10.61
CA THR A 128 -12.18 -6.79 -12.08
C THR A 128 -11.28 -7.85 -12.71
N SER A 129 -11.60 -8.27 -13.93
CA SER A 129 -10.79 -9.22 -14.69
C SER A 129 -9.35 -8.75 -14.87
N THR A 130 -9.14 -7.43 -15.02
CA THR A 130 -7.81 -6.81 -15.12
C THR A 130 -6.99 -6.97 -13.85
N GLN A 131 -7.61 -6.81 -12.67
CA GLN A 131 -6.91 -6.98 -11.39
C GLN A 131 -6.56 -8.43 -11.11
N LYS A 132 -7.47 -9.36 -11.45
CA LYS A 132 -7.19 -10.80 -11.36
C LYS A 132 -6.06 -11.20 -12.31
N TYR A 133 -6.08 -10.68 -13.53
CA TYR A 133 -5.01 -10.89 -14.51
C TYR A 133 -3.65 -10.36 -14.01
N MET A 134 -3.61 -9.16 -13.43
CA MET A 134 -2.39 -8.59 -12.85
C MET A 134 -1.79 -9.50 -11.77
N LEU A 135 -2.62 -10.01 -10.85
CA LEU A 135 -2.18 -10.95 -9.82
C LEU A 135 -1.68 -12.27 -10.41
N SER A 136 -2.43 -12.84 -11.36
CA SER A 136 -2.03 -14.09 -12.03
C SER A 136 -0.71 -13.92 -12.77
N ALA A 137 -0.53 -12.85 -13.52
CA ALA A 137 0.70 -12.60 -14.28
C ALA A 137 1.94 -12.51 -13.38
N VAL A 138 1.84 -11.78 -12.26
CA VAL A 138 2.96 -11.68 -11.29
C VAL A 138 3.14 -12.99 -10.54
N TYR A 139 2.05 -13.65 -10.15
CA TYR A 139 2.13 -14.95 -9.49
C TYR A 139 2.79 -15.99 -10.40
N ASP A 140 2.47 -16.04 -11.68
CA ASP A 140 3.06 -16.96 -12.67
C ASP A 140 4.54 -16.68 -12.95
N ALA A 141 4.96 -15.42 -12.83
CA ALA A 141 6.37 -15.04 -12.91
C ALA A 141 7.20 -15.47 -11.69
N ILE A 142 6.57 -15.88 -10.58
CA ILE A 142 7.29 -16.34 -9.38
C ILE A 142 7.60 -17.83 -9.47
N ASP A 143 8.81 -18.18 -9.87
CA ASP A 143 9.27 -19.58 -9.97
C ASP A 143 10.22 -20.01 -8.84
N GLY A 144 10.48 -19.12 -7.88
CA GLY A 144 11.43 -19.36 -6.80
C GLY A 144 12.90 -19.25 -7.20
N LYS A 145 13.20 -18.77 -8.42
CA LYS A 145 14.55 -18.52 -8.94
C LYS A 145 14.77 -17.06 -9.28
N ARG A 146 13.74 -16.37 -9.79
CA ARG A 146 13.81 -14.95 -10.17
C ARG A 146 13.65 -14.02 -8.98
N SER A 147 14.49 -13.00 -8.94
CA SER A 147 14.39 -11.87 -8.00
C SER A 147 13.23 -10.95 -8.36
N ILE A 148 12.80 -10.12 -7.41
CA ILE A 148 11.75 -9.12 -7.63
C ILE A 148 12.07 -8.20 -8.81
N ASP A 149 13.33 -7.79 -8.98
CA ASP A 149 13.73 -6.90 -10.08
C ASP A 149 13.69 -7.60 -11.44
N GLU A 150 13.99 -8.90 -11.50
CA GLU A 150 13.84 -9.70 -12.71
C GLU A 150 12.36 -9.88 -13.06
N ILE A 151 11.52 -10.17 -12.07
CA ILE A 151 10.06 -10.28 -12.26
C ILE A 151 9.51 -8.97 -12.85
N LYS A 152 9.91 -7.81 -12.31
CA LYS A 152 9.50 -6.48 -12.81
C LYS A 152 9.88 -6.21 -14.26
N ARG A 153 10.92 -6.86 -14.79
CA ARG A 153 11.38 -6.70 -16.17
C ARG A 153 10.66 -7.62 -17.15
N GLU A 154 10.17 -8.77 -16.67
CA GLU A 154 9.56 -9.79 -17.52
C GLU A 154 8.04 -9.71 -17.61
N VAL A 155 7.37 -9.23 -16.56
CA VAL A 155 5.92 -9.09 -16.60
C VAL A 155 5.51 -7.88 -17.47
N PRO A 156 4.42 -7.98 -18.24
CA PRO A 156 3.90 -6.87 -19.06
C PRO A 156 3.13 -5.86 -18.19
N LEU A 157 3.70 -5.47 -17.05
CA LEU A 157 3.12 -4.57 -16.06
C LEU A 157 4.15 -3.49 -15.72
N THR A 158 3.68 -2.35 -15.21
CA THR A 158 4.60 -1.34 -14.70
C THR A 158 5.29 -1.85 -13.43
N PRO A 159 6.50 -1.35 -13.10
CA PRO A 159 7.18 -1.72 -11.85
C PRO A 159 6.31 -1.49 -10.62
N GLY A 160 5.57 -0.38 -10.57
CA GLY A 160 4.64 -0.07 -9.48
C GLY A 160 3.44 -1.03 -9.39
N ALA A 161 2.86 -1.43 -10.53
CA ALA A 161 1.80 -2.45 -10.55
C ALA A 161 2.32 -3.83 -10.12
N THR A 162 3.56 -4.15 -10.45
CA THR A 162 4.22 -5.39 -10.03
C THR A 162 4.49 -5.41 -8.53
N ASP A 163 4.97 -4.29 -7.97
CA ASP A 163 5.14 -4.15 -6.52
C ASP A 163 3.81 -4.30 -5.77
N GLU A 164 2.74 -3.71 -6.30
CA GLU A 164 1.42 -3.82 -5.69
C GLU A 164 0.88 -5.25 -5.77
N ALA A 165 1.01 -5.92 -6.91
CA ALA A 165 0.66 -7.32 -7.05
C ALA A 165 1.46 -8.21 -6.07
N LEU A 166 2.77 -8.01 -5.93
CA LEU A 166 3.61 -8.73 -4.96
C LEU A 166 3.13 -8.51 -3.52
N ARG A 167 2.77 -7.27 -3.15
CA ARG A 167 2.21 -6.95 -1.82
C ARG A 167 0.90 -7.69 -1.57
N ILE A 168 0.02 -7.73 -2.56
CA ILE A 168 -1.26 -8.44 -2.47
C ILE A 168 -1.04 -9.95 -2.32
N LEU A 169 -0.16 -10.54 -3.14
CA LEU A 169 0.16 -11.97 -3.08
C LEU A 169 0.77 -12.37 -1.72
N LEU A 170 1.60 -11.52 -1.12
CA LEU A 170 2.12 -11.70 0.24
C LEU A 170 1.01 -11.60 1.28
N ALA A 171 0.10 -10.63 1.15
CA ALA A 171 -1.02 -10.45 2.08
C ALA A 171 -1.99 -11.65 2.05
N LEU A 172 -2.19 -12.24 0.87
CA LEU A 172 -2.93 -13.49 0.65
C LEU A 172 -2.17 -14.74 1.10
N ARG A 173 -0.90 -14.60 1.51
CA ARG A 173 0.00 -15.71 1.92
C ARG A 173 0.14 -16.80 0.85
N VAL A 174 -0.06 -16.45 -0.41
CA VAL A 174 0.15 -17.35 -1.56
C VAL A 174 1.59 -17.31 -2.04
N ILE A 175 2.36 -16.31 -1.59
CA ILE A 175 3.82 -16.25 -1.74
C ILE A 175 4.49 -15.84 -0.43
N ILE A 176 5.78 -16.14 -0.31
CA ILE A 176 6.68 -15.63 0.73
C ILE A 176 7.92 -15.03 0.09
N ILE A 177 8.51 -14.05 0.77
CA ILE A 177 9.85 -13.57 0.47
C ILE A 177 10.75 -14.03 1.63
N PRO A 178 11.61 -15.04 1.42
CA PRO A 178 12.54 -15.46 2.45
C PRO A 178 13.50 -14.30 2.73
N GLN A 179 13.56 -13.88 4.00
CA GLN A 179 14.59 -12.96 4.49
C GLN A 179 15.94 -13.68 4.34
N GLN A 180 16.78 -13.26 3.40
CA GLN A 180 18.14 -13.79 3.31
C GLN A 180 19.00 -13.13 4.38
N GLY A 181 19.36 -13.90 5.43
CA GLY A 181 20.43 -13.55 6.37
C GLY A 181 20.09 -13.85 7.83
N GLY A 182 20.55 -15.00 8.34
CA GLY A 182 20.47 -15.34 9.75
C GLY A 182 20.97 -16.76 10.10
N ASN A 183 22.24 -17.04 9.81
CA ASN A 183 23.08 -18.06 10.45
C ASN A 183 22.58 -19.52 10.53
N GLU A 184 23.08 -20.33 9.59
CA GLU A 184 23.44 -21.72 9.86
C GLU A 184 24.69 -21.68 10.77
N ILE A 185 24.52 -21.93 12.07
CA ILE A 185 25.62 -22.33 12.95
C ILE A 185 25.30 -23.78 13.36
N VAL A 186 26.07 -24.69 12.77
CA VAL A 186 26.46 -26.06 13.17
C VAL A 186 25.46 -26.84 14.02
#